data_AF-A0A2D2DVA5-F1
#
_entry.id   AF-A0A2D2DVA5-F1
#
_cell.length_a   1.000
_cell.length_b   1.000
_cell.length_c   1.000
_cell.angle_alpha   90.00
_cell.angle_beta   90.00
_cell.angle_gamma   90.00
#
_symmetry.space_group_name_H-M   'P 1'
#
loop_
_entity.id
_entity.type
_entity.pdbx_description
1 polymer ?
#
loop_
_entity_poly.entity_id
_entity_poly.type
_entity_poly.pdbx_seq_one_letter_code
_entity_poly.pdbx_strand_id
1 'polypeptide(L)'
;MASALFGDAIDYARVEVHARRYLPFGLQPKNCAMTPNGTIYFDQSCCLPDFSAGSEHARHWFMHEMVHVWQHQLGYPVWWRGAVRIGLSYRYELAEHKTLADFNMEAQGDLLADYFVLKFLHSSTAMRQQRYAKSLALFETVLTGFRRHPAGRNHLPGARRLA
;
A
#
# COMPACT_ATOMS: atom_id res chain seq x y z
N MET A 1 -7.87 10.16 6.18
CA MET A 1 -7.42 9.79 4.82
C MET A 1 -7.44 8.27 4.61
N ALA A 2 -6.61 7.49 5.32
CA ALA A 2 -6.51 6.04 5.10
C ALA A 2 -7.82 5.26 5.36
N SER A 3 -8.65 5.71 6.31
CA SER A 3 -9.97 5.14 6.58
C SER A 3 -10.93 5.16 5.40
N ALA A 4 -10.73 6.06 4.41
CA ALA A 4 -11.52 6.05 3.18
C ALA A 4 -11.34 4.75 2.37
N LEU A 5 -10.14 4.15 2.42
CA LEU A 5 -9.82 2.92 1.71
C LEU A 5 -10.03 1.68 2.57
N PHE A 6 -9.56 1.70 3.81
CA PHE A 6 -9.51 0.51 4.66
C PHE A 6 -10.69 0.38 5.64
N GLY A 7 -11.49 1.45 5.82
CA GLY A 7 -12.51 1.49 6.87
C GLY A 7 -11.90 1.19 8.23
N ASP A 8 -12.47 0.23 8.96
CA ASP A 8 -12.00 -0.21 10.27
C ASP A 8 -11.03 -1.41 10.21
N ALA A 9 -10.56 -1.80 9.03
CA ALA A 9 -9.64 -2.93 8.86
C ALA A 9 -8.22 -2.67 9.40
N ILE A 10 -7.91 -1.43 9.78
CA ILE A 10 -6.67 -1.03 10.42
C ILE A 10 -7.02 -0.42 11.76
N ASP A 11 -6.36 -0.89 12.81
CA ASP A 11 -6.31 -0.18 14.09
C ASP A 11 -5.36 1.01 13.98
N TYR A 12 -5.91 2.18 13.65
CA TYR A 12 -5.15 3.41 13.45
C TYR A 12 -4.47 3.93 14.71
N ALA A 13 -4.99 3.60 15.90
CA ALA A 13 -4.39 4.05 17.16
C ALA A 13 -3.02 3.40 17.41
N ARG A 14 -2.76 2.26 16.76
CA ARG A 14 -1.48 1.53 16.82
C ARG A 14 -0.49 1.92 15.73
N VAL A 15 -0.89 2.79 14.80
CA VAL A 15 -0.04 3.19 13.67
C VAL A 15 0.85 4.34 14.10
N GLU A 16 2.16 4.13 14.01
CA GLU A 16 3.16 5.16 14.26
C GLU A 16 3.86 5.55 12.97
N VAL A 17 4.20 6.83 12.84
CA VAL A 17 5.00 7.38 11.75
C VAL A 17 6.19 8.11 12.35
N HIS A 18 7.40 7.69 11.98
CA HIS A 18 8.62 8.34 12.46
C HIS A 18 9.35 9.04 11.30
N ALA A 19 9.77 10.27 11.54
CA ALA A 19 10.67 11.04 10.67
C ALA A 19 12.14 10.64 10.89
N ARG A 20 12.42 9.33 10.85
CA ARG A 20 13.77 8.77 10.99
C ARG A 20 13.90 7.50 10.17
N ARG A 21 15.13 7.18 9.79
CA ARG A 21 15.45 5.90 9.14
C ARG A 21 15.28 4.73 10.10
N TYR A 22 14.80 3.62 9.56
CA TYR A 22 14.72 2.34 10.24
C TYR A 22 16.07 1.61 10.26
N LEU A 23 16.75 1.50 9.11
CA LEU A 23 18.02 0.77 9.04
C LEU A 23 19.19 1.63 9.55
N PRO A 24 20.08 1.06 10.39
CA PRO A 24 21.23 1.77 10.93
C PRO A 24 22.30 2.03 9.86
N PHE A 25 23.31 2.83 10.22
CA PHE A 25 24.49 3.11 9.40
C PHE A 25 24.20 3.68 7.99
N GLY A 26 23.04 4.32 7.82
CA GLY A 26 22.65 4.92 6.54
C GLY A 26 22.28 3.90 5.45
N LEU A 27 22.04 2.63 5.82
CA LEU A 27 21.63 1.58 4.88
C LEU A 27 20.25 1.84 4.26
N GLN A 28 19.38 2.61 4.94
CA GLN A 28 18.18 3.16 4.31
C GLN A 28 18.57 4.41 3.49
N PRO A 29 18.31 4.43 2.17
CA PRO A 29 18.60 5.58 1.33
C PRO A 29 17.86 6.85 1.78
N LYS A 30 18.36 8.02 1.35
CA LYS A 30 17.61 9.28 1.44
C LYS A 30 16.32 9.19 0.63
N ASN A 31 15.29 9.97 1.00
CA ASN A 31 13.99 9.99 0.30
C ASN A 31 13.37 8.59 0.18
N CYS A 32 13.45 7.79 1.24
CA CYS A 32 12.92 6.43 1.28
C CYS A 32 12.08 6.21 2.55
N ALA A 33 11.10 5.34 2.44
CA ALA A 33 10.24 4.90 3.53
C ALA A 33 10.29 3.39 3.66
N MET A 34 10.11 2.90 4.88
CA MET A 34 10.02 1.49 5.19
C MET A 34 8.94 1.26 6.25
N THR A 35 8.17 0.19 6.08
CA THR A 35 7.11 -0.20 7.03
C THR A 35 7.24 -1.65 7.46
N PRO A 36 8.31 -2.03 8.18
CA PRO A 36 8.65 -3.44 8.41
C PRO A 36 7.77 -4.16 9.43
N ASN A 37 7.22 -3.42 10.39
CA ASN A 37 6.64 -3.93 11.64
C ASN A 37 5.33 -3.22 12.00
N GLY A 38 4.63 -2.67 11.01
CA GLY A 38 3.41 -1.88 11.21
C GLY A 38 3.63 -0.42 11.60
N THR A 39 4.89 -0.02 11.84
CA THR A 39 5.32 1.37 12.01
C THR A 39 5.98 1.85 10.71
N ILE A 40 5.66 3.08 10.30
CA ILE A 40 6.20 3.69 9.08
C ILE A 40 7.40 4.56 9.43
N TYR A 41 8.52 4.36 8.73
CA TYR A 41 9.78 5.08 8.94
C TYR A 41 10.18 5.83 7.67
N PHE A 42 9.85 7.12 7.61
CA PHE A 42 10.29 8.00 6.53
C PHE A 42 11.66 8.58 6.85
N ASP A 43 12.51 8.70 5.84
CA ASP A 43 13.65 9.63 5.94
C ASP A 43 13.13 11.04 6.25
N GLN A 44 13.86 11.77 7.11
CA GLN A 44 13.46 13.09 7.56
C GLN A 44 13.26 14.07 6.39
N SER A 45 13.97 13.91 5.26
CA SER A 45 13.81 14.78 4.09
C SER A 45 12.48 14.64 3.37
N CYS A 46 11.73 13.55 3.60
CA CYS A 46 10.46 13.28 2.94
C CYS A 46 9.30 13.01 3.90
N CYS A 47 9.53 13.06 5.21
CA CYS A 47 8.46 12.95 6.20
C CYS A 47 7.70 14.27 6.30
N LEU A 48 6.38 14.22 6.14
CA LEU A 48 5.51 15.38 6.31
C LEU A 48 4.87 15.36 7.71
N PRO A 49 4.60 16.53 8.32
CA PRO A 49 3.79 16.61 9.54
C PRO A 49 2.36 16.08 9.33
N ASP A 50 1.81 16.30 8.14
CA ASP A 50 0.51 15.79 7.71
C ASP A 50 0.55 15.44 6.21
N PHE A 51 0.52 14.14 5.91
CA PHE A 51 0.48 13.64 4.54
C PHE A 51 -0.84 13.94 3.82
N SER A 52 -1.94 14.15 4.55
CA SER A 52 -3.23 14.50 3.94
C SER A 52 -3.24 15.92 3.38
N ALA A 53 -2.41 16.82 3.92
CA ALA A 53 -2.17 18.16 3.39
C ALA A 53 -1.07 18.20 2.30
N GLY A 54 -0.38 17.07 2.05
CA GLY A 54 0.68 16.96 1.05
C GLY A 54 0.17 16.89 -0.40
N SER A 55 1.12 16.85 -1.34
CA SER A 55 0.84 16.63 -2.77
C SER A 55 0.18 15.26 -3.01
N GLU A 56 -0.45 15.07 -4.17
CA GLU A 56 -1.04 13.76 -4.51
C GLU A 56 -0.01 12.63 -4.50
N HIS A 57 1.23 12.91 -4.90
CA HIS A 57 2.34 11.96 -4.82
C HIS A 57 2.70 11.60 -3.38
N ALA A 58 2.68 12.58 -2.45
CA ALA A 58 2.91 12.31 -1.04
C ALA A 58 1.77 11.49 -0.41
N ARG A 59 0.51 11.80 -0.76
CA ARG A 59 -0.67 11.03 -0.35
C ARG A 59 -0.62 9.60 -0.89
N HIS A 60 -0.27 9.43 -2.16
CA HIS A 60 -0.08 8.12 -2.80
C HIS A 60 0.98 7.29 -2.06
N TRP A 61 2.15 7.87 -1.83
CA TRP A 61 3.23 7.19 -1.13
C TRP A 61 2.85 6.80 0.30
N PHE A 62 2.21 7.70 1.04
CA PHE A 62 1.69 7.36 2.37
C PHE A 62 0.68 6.22 2.32
N MET A 63 -0.22 6.21 1.34
CA MET A 63 -1.19 5.12 1.17
C MET A 63 -0.52 3.80 0.81
N HIS A 64 0.56 3.81 0.03
CA HIS A 64 1.39 2.62 -0.23
C HIS A 64 1.95 2.06 1.09
N GLU A 65 2.55 2.90 1.94
CA GLU A 65 3.07 2.45 3.24
C GLU A 65 1.95 1.94 4.17
N MET A 66 0.76 2.56 4.14
CA MET A 66 -0.41 2.08 4.87
C MET A 66 -0.89 0.69 4.42
N VAL A 67 -0.65 0.29 3.16
CA VAL A 67 -0.90 -1.09 2.72
C VAL A 67 0.00 -2.08 3.46
N HIS A 68 1.26 -1.72 3.72
CA HIS A 68 2.16 -2.56 4.51
C HIS A 68 1.76 -2.61 5.99
N VAL A 69 1.25 -1.51 6.55
CA VAL A 69 0.63 -1.53 7.89
C VAL A 69 -0.54 -2.50 7.93
N TRP A 70 -1.45 -2.41 6.95
CA TRP A 70 -2.60 -3.32 6.82
C TRP A 70 -2.17 -4.78 6.70
N GLN A 71 -1.22 -5.09 5.82
CA GLN A 71 -0.63 -6.42 5.67
C GLN A 71 -0.08 -6.93 7.00
N HIS A 72 0.71 -6.11 7.70
CA HIS A 72 1.29 -6.45 8.99
C HIS A 72 0.21 -6.72 10.05
N GLN A 73 -0.81 -5.87 10.18
CA GLN A 73 -1.88 -6.07 11.14
C GLN A 73 -2.72 -7.33 10.86
N LEU A 74 -2.81 -7.78 9.60
CA LEU A 74 -3.39 -9.07 9.22
C LEU A 74 -2.42 -10.27 9.38
N GLY A 75 -1.23 -10.04 9.94
CA GLY A 75 -0.23 -11.06 10.24
C GLY A 75 0.61 -11.49 9.04
N TYR A 76 0.70 -10.67 7.99
CA TYR A 76 1.63 -10.92 6.87
C TYR A 76 3.06 -10.54 7.27
N PRO A 77 4.07 -11.39 7.01
CA PRO A 77 5.44 -11.15 7.45
C PRO A 77 6.17 -10.13 6.55
N VAL A 78 5.80 -8.86 6.67
CA VAL A 78 6.34 -7.74 5.87
C VAL A 78 7.85 -7.64 6.00
N TRP A 79 8.40 -7.69 7.23
CA TRP A 79 9.85 -7.65 7.48
C TRP A 79 10.65 -8.69 6.69
N TRP A 80 10.26 -9.96 6.79
CA TRP A 80 10.98 -11.07 6.16
C TRP A 80 10.97 -10.99 4.64
N ARG A 81 9.87 -10.51 4.05
CA ARG A 81 9.74 -10.34 2.60
C ARG A 81 10.27 -8.99 2.11
N GLY A 82 10.36 -8.01 3.00
CA GLY A 82 10.96 -6.70 2.80
C GLY A 82 12.49 -6.73 2.75
N ALA A 83 13.14 -7.58 3.56
CA ALA A 83 14.57 -7.87 3.43
C ALA A 83 14.91 -8.55 2.09
N VAL A 84 13.92 -9.18 1.45
CA VAL A 84 13.97 -9.77 0.11
C VAL A 84 13.46 -8.79 -0.97
N ARG A 85 13.31 -7.47 -0.67
CA ARG A 85 12.92 -6.43 -1.66
C ARG A 85 13.79 -6.41 -2.91
N ILE A 86 14.96 -7.04 -2.89
CA ILE A 86 15.78 -7.33 -4.05
C ILE A 86 15.02 -8.33 -4.95
N GLY A 87 14.24 -7.80 -5.90
CA GLY A 87 13.62 -8.57 -6.99
C GLY A 87 12.09 -8.56 -7.06
N LEU A 88 11.38 -7.93 -6.11
CA LEU A 88 9.92 -7.81 -6.20
C LEU A 88 9.52 -6.66 -7.13
N SER A 89 8.68 -6.99 -8.12
CA SER A 89 8.14 -6.00 -9.05
C SER A 89 7.00 -5.20 -8.39
N TYR A 90 7.13 -3.87 -8.44
CA TYR A 90 6.06 -2.91 -8.18
C TYR A 90 4.99 -2.91 -9.28
N ARG A 91 5.36 -3.34 -10.50
CA ARG A 91 4.40 -3.48 -11.60
C ARG A 91 3.42 -4.60 -11.31
N TYR A 92 2.14 -4.29 -11.48
CA TYR A 92 1.01 -5.20 -11.46
C TYR A 92 0.26 -5.16 -12.80
N GLU A 93 -0.44 -6.22 -13.16
CA GLU A 93 -1.31 -6.24 -14.34
C GLU A 93 -2.71 -6.68 -13.93
N LEU A 94 -3.66 -5.75 -14.05
CA LEU A 94 -5.07 -6.00 -13.78
C LEU A 94 -5.70 -6.84 -14.88
N ALA A 95 -6.53 -7.78 -14.49
CA ALA A 95 -7.39 -8.57 -15.37
C ALA A 95 -8.64 -8.99 -14.59
N GLU A 96 -9.77 -9.18 -15.26
CA GLU A 96 -11.07 -9.42 -14.60
C GLU A 96 -11.10 -10.70 -13.73
N HIS A 97 -10.30 -11.71 -14.06
CA HIS A 97 -10.20 -12.96 -13.30
C HIS A 97 -9.27 -12.87 -12.08
N LYS A 98 -8.52 -11.77 -11.95
CA LYS A 98 -7.59 -11.54 -10.83
C LYS A 98 -8.29 -10.90 -9.64
N THR A 99 -7.71 -11.16 -8.48
CA THR A 99 -8.08 -10.64 -7.17
C THR A 99 -6.84 -10.02 -6.52
N LEU A 100 -7.02 -9.27 -5.44
CA LEU A 100 -5.90 -8.62 -4.75
C LEU A 100 -4.80 -9.61 -4.32
N ALA A 101 -5.17 -10.83 -3.92
CA ALA A 101 -4.23 -11.87 -3.48
C ALA A 101 -3.31 -12.43 -4.59
N ASP A 102 -3.66 -12.21 -5.86
CA ASP A 102 -2.86 -12.63 -7.01
C ASP A 102 -1.62 -11.73 -7.24
N PHE A 103 -1.47 -10.67 -6.43
CA PHE A 103 -0.35 -9.73 -6.50
C PHE A 103 0.60 -9.90 -5.32
N ASN A 104 1.89 -9.65 -5.55
CA ASN A 104 2.89 -9.60 -4.48
C ASN A 104 2.68 -8.36 -3.58
N MET A 105 3.35 -8.30 -2.43
CA MET A 105 3.12 -7.24 -1.44
C MET A 105 3.37 -5.80 -1.94
N GLU A 106 4.40 -5.59 -2.77
CA GLU A 106 4.75 -4.27 -3.32
C GLU A 106 3.75 -3.86 -4.41
N ALA A 107 3.39 -4.83 -5.26
CA ALA A 107 2.34 -4.67 -6.26
C ALA A 107 0.97 -4.36 -5.62
N GLN A 108 0.63 -4.97 -4.49
CA GLN A 108 -0.56 -4.60 -3.71
C GLN A 108 -0.46 -3.17 -3.17
N GLY A 109 0.73 -2.77 -2.69
CA GLY A 109 1.02 -1.40 -2.24
C GLY A 109 0.66 -0.37 -3.31
N ASP A 110 1.24 -0.52 -4.50
CA ASP A 110 0.99 0.39 -5.61
C ASP A 110 -0.45 0.28 -6.14
N LEU A 111 -1.02 -0.93 -6.26
CA LEU A 111 -2.38 -1.11 -6.76
C LEU A 111 -3.41 -0.39 -5.89
N LEU A 112 -3.34 -0.56 -4.57
CA LEU A 112 -4.26 0.06 -3.64
C LEU A 112 -4.04 1.58 -3.52
N ALA A 113 -2.79 2.05 -3.60
CA ALA A 113 -2.48 3.48 -3.63
C ALA A 113 -2.97 4.15 -4.93
N ASP A 114 -2.79 3.50 -6.08
CA ASP A 114 -3.31 3.93 -7.38
C ASP A 114 -4.84 3.97 -7.37
N TYR A 115 -5.49 2.93 -6.83
CA TYR A 115 -6.93 2.92 -6.65
C TYR A 115 -7.41 4.05 -5.74
N PHE A 116 -6.69 4.33 -4.66
CA PHE A 116 -7.03 5.41 -3.73
C PHE A 116 -7.05 6.78 -4.42
N VAL A 117 -5.98 7.13 -5.13
CA VAL A 117 -5.90 8.44 -5.80
C VAL A 117 -6.95 8.54 -6.92
N LEU A 118 -7.18 7.45 -7.66
CA LEU A 118 -8.16 7.44 -8.73
C LEU A 118 -9.60 7.55 -8.20
N LYS A 119 -9.95 6.81 -7.14
CA LYS A 119 -11.31 6.74 -6.60
C LYS A 119 -11.68 7.94 -5.73
N PHE A 120 -10.77 8.35 -4.84
CA PHE A 120 -11.08 9.31 -3.77
C PHE A 120 -10.50 10.70 -4.01
N LEU A 121 -9.43 10.82 -4.79
CA LEU A 121 -8.91 12.13 -5.23
C LEU A 121 -9.39 12.50 -6.63
N HIS A 122 -10.07 11.59 -7.34
CA HIS A 122 -10.52 11.78 -8.71
C HIS A 122 -9.39 12.20 -9.67
N SER A 123 -8.18 11.73 -9.40
CA SER A 123 -6.96 12.08 -10.14
C SER A 123 -6.15 10.84 -10.48
N SER A 124 -5.53 10.84 -11.65
CA SER A 124 -4.55 9.84 -12.05
C SER A 124 -3.11 10.32 -11.92
N THR A 125 -2.87 11.61 -11.61
CA THR A 125 -1.55 12.25 -11.74
C THR A 125 -0.47 11.54 -10.93
N ALA A 126 -0.81 11.09 -9.72
CA ALA A 126 0.13 10.40 -8.82
C ALA A 126 0.18 8.87 -8.99
N MET A 127 -0.61 8.29 -9.90
CA MET A 127 -0.62 6.84 -10.11
C MET A 127 0.74 6.34 -10.61
N ARG A 128 1.17 5.20 -10.09
CA ARG A 128 2.34 4.47 -10.57
C ARG A 128 2.10 3.83 -11.93
N GLN A 129 0.88 3.36 -12.20
CA GLN A 129 0.50 2.77 -13.48
C GLN A 129 -0.54 3.60 -14.23
N GLN A 130 -0.05 4.66 -14.86
CA GLN A 130 -0.84 5.58 -15.70
C GLN A 130 -1.67 4.89 -16.78
N ARG A 131 -1.29 3.68 -17.24
CA ARG A 131 -2.08 2.90 -18.21
C ARG A 131 -3.51 2.57 -17.71
N TYR A 132 -3.74 2.60 -16.41
CA TYR A 132 -5.03 2.35 -15.79
C TYR A 132 -5.78 3.62 -15.35
N ALA A 133 -5.34 4.81 -15.78
CA ALA A 133 -5.91 6.11 -15.40
C ALA A 133 -7.43 6.25 -15.68
N LYS A 134 -7.98 5.46 -16.61
CA LYS A 134 -9.41 5.43 -16.95
C LYS A 134 -10.09 4.10 -16.61
N SER A 135 -9.44 3.26 -15.81
CA SER A 135 -9.85 1.87 -15.59
C SER A 135 -10.45 1.64 -14.20
N LEU A 136 -11.18 2.62 -13.66
CA LEU A 136 -11.77 2.53 -12.31
C LEU A 136 -12.65 1.28 -12.15
N ALA A 137 -13.46 0.95 -13.16
CA ALA A 137 -14.29 -0.26 -13.16
C ALA A 137 -13.45 -1.54 -13.03
N LEU A 138 -12.32 -1.63 -13.73
CA LEU A 138 -11.43 -2.80 -13.66
C LEU A 138 -10.77 -2.92 -12.28
N PHE A 139 -10.36 -1.81 -11.66
CA PHE A 139 -9.92 -1.82 -10.27
C PHE A 139 -11.02 -2.34 -9.36
N GLU A 140 -12.25 -1.84 -9.50
CA GLU A 140 -13.38 -2.26 -8.66
C GLU A 140 -13.71 -3.74 -8.84
N THR A 141 -13.56 -4.30 -10.05
CA THR A 141 -13.66 -5.73 -10.30
C THR A 141 -12.60 -6.50 -9.53
N VAL A 142 -11.31 -6.19 -9.71
CA VAL A 142 -10.19 -6.87 -9.04
C VAL A 142 -10.25 -6.74 -7.51
N LEU A 143 -10.74 -5.60 -7.03
CA LEU A 143 -10.87 -5.27 -5.61
C LEU A 143 -12.24 -5.62 -5.02
N THR A 144 -13.11 -6.33 -5.74
CA THR A 144 -14.47 -6.64 -5.27
C THR A 144 -14.46 -7.30 -3.88
N GLY A 145 -13.58 -8.29 -3.68
CA GLY A 145 -13.45 -8.97 -2.39
C GLY A 145 -12.94 -8.04 -1.29
N PHE A 146 -11.90 -7.25 -1.59
CA PHE A 146 -11.31 -6.29 -0.66
C PHE A 146 -12.33 -5.24 -0.22
N ARG A 147 -13.08 -4.65 -1.15
CA ARG A 147 -14.09 -3.63 -0.87
C ARG A 147 -15.24 -4.14 -0.01
N ARG A 148 -15.57 -5.43 -0.08
CA ARG A 148 -16.60 -6.05 0.77
C ARG A 148 -16.09 -6.36 2.18
N HIS A 149 -14.84 -6.81 2.30
CA HIS A 149 -14.28 -7.22 3.58
C HIS A 149 -12.76 -6.95 3.63
N PRO A 150 -12.35 -5.70 3.89
CA PRO A 150 -10.93 -5.33 3.85
C PRO A 150 -10.10 -5.96 4.98
N ALA A 151 -10.73 -6.41 6.07
CA ALA A 151 -10.08 -7.18 7.14
C ALA A 151 -9.81 -8.66 6.77
N GLY A 152 -10.22 -9.10 5.58
CA GLY A 152 -10.03 -10.47 5.11
C GLY A 152 -8.56 -10.82 4.83
N ARG A 153 -8.04 -11.86 5.50
CA ARG A 153 -6.69 -12.39 5.24
C ARG A 153 -6.56 -13.06 3.87
N ASN A 154 -7.68 -13.38 3.21
CA ASN A 154 -7.74 -13.94 1.87
C ASN A 154 -7.31 -12.94 0.77
N HIS A 155 -7.05 -11.68 1.12
CA HIS A 155 -6.49 -10.69 0.20
C HIS A 155 -4.97 -10.61 0.24
N LEU A 156 -4.33 -11.25 1.23
CA LEU A 156 -2.88 -11.21 1.37
C LEU A 156 -2.19 -12.01 0.25
N PRO A 157 -0.96 -11.65 -0.14
CA PRO A 157 -0.24 -12.31 -1.22
C PRO A 157 -0.16 -13.83 -1.03
N GLY A 158 -0.61 -14.58 -2.03
CA GLY A 158 -0.56 -16.04 -2.03
C GLY A 158 -1.60 -16.71 -1.11
N ALA A 159 -2.59 -15.98 -0.60
CA ALA A 159 -3.75 -16.60 0.03
C ALA A 159 -4.45 -17.51 -0.98
N ARG A 160 -4.66 -18.78 -0.61
CA ARG A 160 -5.38 -19.73 -1.46
C ARG A 160 -6.83 -19.26 -1.62
N ARG A 161 -7.35 -19.34 -2.85
CA ARG A 161 -8.80 -19.29 -3.07
C ARG A 161 -9.38 -20.47 -2.31
N LEU A 162 -10.15 -20.21 -1.26
CA LEU A 162 -11.01 -21.24 -0.70
C LEU A 162 -12.01 -21.56 -1.81
N ALA A 163 -11.88 -22.76 -2.38
CA ALA A 163 -12.80 -23.30 -3.36
C ALA A 163 -14.14 -23.65 -2.69
#